data_AF-M0HWW8-F1
#
_entry.id   AF-M0HWW8-F1
#
_cell.length_a   1.000
_cell.length_b   1.000
_cell.length_c   1.000
_cell.angle_alpha   90.00
_cell.angle_beta   90.00
_cell.angle_gamma   90.00
#
_symmetry.space_group_name_H-M   'P 1'
#
loop_
_entity.id
_entity.type
_entity.pdbx_description
1 polymer ?
#
loop_
_entity_poly.entity_id
_entity_poly.type
_entity_poly.pdbx_seq_one_letter_code
_entity_poly.pdbx_strand_id
1 'polypeptide(L)' 'MTDSQQEYEFTCPECGQRFEVNGGMRDALLERGCPVCAATVPNDAFSAAMT' A
#
# COMPACT_ATOMS: atom_id res chain seq x y z
N MET A 1 10.37 -14.62 -11.14
CA MET A 1 10.26 -14.75 -9.66
C MET A 1 9.34 -13.63 -9.23
N THR A 2 8.15 -14.00 -8.77
CA THR A 2 7.00 -13.10 -8.65
C THR A 2 7.08 -12.28 -7.37
N ASP A 3 6.84 -10.98 -7.49
CA ASP A 3 6.83 -9.92 -6.46
C ASP A 3 5.87 -10.18 -5.27
N SER A 4 5.20 -11.34 -5.23
CA SER A 4 4.14 -11.70 -4.28
C SER A 4 4.57 -11.90 -2.82
N GLN A 5 5.88 -11.93 -2.53
CA GLN A 5 6.40 -12.13 -1.17
C GLN A 5 7.04 -10.88 -0.55
N GLN A 6 6.99 -9.72 -1.23
CA GLN A 6 7.47 -8.48 -0.62
C GLN A 6 6.38 -7.87 0.25
N GLU A 7 6.73 -7.63 1.50
CA GLU A 7 5.89 -6.97 2.49
C GLU A 7 6.19 -5.46 2.47
N TYR A 8 5.12 -4.68 2.41
CA TYR A 8 5.15 -3.24 2.43
C TYR A 8 4.27 -2.74 3.57
N GLU A 9 4.67 -1.63 4.16
CA GLU A 9 3.82 -0.88 5.05
C GLU A 9 3.16 0.24 4.26
N PHE A 10 1.84 0.19 4.15
CA PHE A 10 1.04 1.24 3.54
C PHE A 10 0.71 2.31 4.59
N THR A 11 0.79 3.59 4.21
CA THR A 11 0.24 4.73 4.97
C THR A 11 -0.45 5.69 4.00
N CYS A 12 -1.77 5.88 4.16
CA CYS A 12 -2.50 6.85 3.36
C CYS A 12 -2.15 8.29 3.76
N PRO A 13 -1.72 9.16 2.84
CA PRO A 13 -1.38 10.56 3.17
C PRO A 13 -2.60 11.41 3.51
N GLU A 14 -3.80 11.02 3.07
CA GLU A 14 -5.02 11.81 3.25
C GLU A 14 -5.71 11.52 4.59
N CYS A 15 -5.88 10.24 4.94
CA CYS A 15 -6.60 9.83 6.15
C CYS A 15 -5.71 9.24 7.25
N GLY A 16 -4.41 9.07 6.98
CA GLY A 16 -3.44 8.53 7.94
C GLY A 16 -3.57 7.02 8.21
N GLN A 17 -4.39 6.30 7.44
CA GLN A 17 -4.60 4.87 7.67
C GLN A 17 -3.34 4.08 7.32
N ARG A 18 -2.92 3.20 8.23
CA ARG A 18 -1.68 2.42 8.14
C ARG A 18 -1.92 0.93 8.34
N PHE A 19 -1.34 0.08 7.48
CA PHE A 19 -1.38 -1.37 7.60
C PHE A 19 -0.33 -2.03 6.69
N GLU A 20 0.01 -3.28 7.00
CA GLU A 20 0.91 -4.08 6.19
C GLU A 20 0.17 -4.71 5.00
N VAL A 21 0.83 -4.74 3.85
CA VAL A 21 0.32 -5.28 2.59
C VAL A 21 1.40 -6.07 1.87
N ASN A 22 1.00 -7.11 1.16
CA ASN A 22 1.88 -7.76 0.19
C ASN A 22 1.90 -7.00 -1.15
N GLY A 23 2.81 -7.38 -2.05
CA GLY A 23 2.91 -6.79 -3.40
C GLY A 23 1.56 -6.75 -4.16
N GLY A 24 0.78 -7.83 -4.14
CA GLY A 24 -0.52 -7.85 -4.82
C GLY A 24 -1.56 -6.89 -4.23
N MET A 25 -1.57 -6.71 -2.91
CA MET A 25 -2.40 -5.70 -2.25
C MET A 25 -1.90 -4.27 -2.55
N ARG A 26 -0.59 -4.06 -2.60
CA ARG A 26 0.00 -2.77 -3.00
C ARG A 26 -0.46 -2.37 -4.40
N ASP A 27 -0.37 -3.28 -5.38
CA ASP A 27 -0.84 -3.03 -6.75
C ASP A 27 -2.33 -2.67 -6.76
N ALA A 28 -3.16 -3.45 -6.05
CA ALA A 28 -4.60 -3.17 -5.95
C ALA A 28 -4.91 -1.80 -5.32
N LEU A 29 -4.14 -1.37 -4.32
CA LEU A 29 -4.30 -0.06 -3.68
C LEU A 29 -3.87 1.08 -4.61
N LEU A 30 -2.80 0.89 -5.40
CA LEU A 30 -2.37 1.87 -6.41
C LEU A 30 -3.42 2.03 -7.52
N GLU A 31 -4.08 0.95 -7.93
CA GLU A 31 -5.11 0.98 -8.96
C GLU A 31 -6.45 1.53 -8.45
N ARG A 32 -6.85 1.17 -7.23
CA ARG A 32 -8.21 1.41 -6.72
C ARG A 32 -8.30 2.56 -5.71
N GLY A 33 -7.17 3.01 -5.16
CA GLY A 33 -7.11 4.00 -4.10
C GLY A 33 -7.32 3.42 -2.70
N CYS A 34 -7.34 4.32 -1.70
CA CYS A 34 -7.46 3.95 -0.30
C CYS A 34 -8.88 3.40 -0.01
N PRO A 35 -9.03 2.20 0.58
CA PRO A 35 -10.34 1.61 0.85
C PRO A 35 -11.14 2.34 1.92
N VAL A 36 -10.51 3.26 2.67
CA VAL A 36 -11.14 3.97 3.79
C VAL A 36 -11.69 5.33 3.38
N CYS A 37 -10.91 6.11 2.63
CA CYS A 37 -11.30 7.47 2.22
C CYS A 37 -11.50 7.64 0.71
N ALA A 38 -11.28 6.58 -0.08
CA ALA A 38 -11.32 6.58 -1.55
C ALA A 38 -10.32 7.55 -2.22
N ALA A 39 -9.33 8.05 -1.49
CA ALA A 39 -8.30 8.89 -2.07
C ALA A 39 -7.35 8.11 -2.99
N THR A 40 -6.81 8.79 -4.00
CA THR A 40 -5.75 8.25 -4.84
C THR A 40 -4.52 7.93 -4.00
N VAL A 41 -3.94 6.75 -4.23
CA VAL A 41 -2.76 6.28 -3.51
C VAL A 41 -1.52 6.47 -4.38
N PRO A 42 -0.56 7.31 -3.97
CA PRO A 42 0.71 7.42 -4.68
C PRO A 42 1.68 6.29 -4.28
N ASN A 43 2.72 6.07 -5.09
CA ASN A 43 3.74 5.04 -4.81
C ASN A 43 4.53 5.31 -3.52
N ASP A 44 4.68 6.57 -3.10
CA ASP A 44 5.37 6.93 -1.86
C ASP A 44 4.58 6.59 -0.59
N ALA A 45 3.29 6.23 -0.72
CA ALA A 45 2.47 5.75 0.38
C ALA A 45 2.91 4.37 0.91
N PHE A 46 3.92 3.74 0.30
CA PHE A 46 4.42 2.43 0.68
C PHE A 46 5.90 2.51 1.07
N SER A 47 6.24 1.95 2.23
CA SER A 47 7.62 1.68 2.65
C SER A 47 7.87 0.18 2.68
N ALA A 48 9.11 -0.26 2.41
CA ALA A 48 9.47 -1.66 2.62
C ALA A 48 9.31 -2.00 4.10
N ALA A 49 8.59 -3.08 4.41
CA ALA A 49 8.54 -3.62 5.76
C ALA A 49 9.93 -4.21 6.07
N MET A 50 10.77 -3.47 6.78
CA MET A 50 12.04 -3.98 7.28
C MET A 50 11.74 -4.80 8.52
N THR A 51 11.80 -6.12 8.40
CA THR A 51 11.78 -7.05 9.54
C THR A 51 12.95 -6.78 10.49
#